data_AF-Q2VGH5-F1
#
_entry.id   AF-Q2VGH5-F1
#
_cell.length_a   1.000
_cell.length_b   1.000
_cell.length_c   1.000
_cell.angle_alpha   90.00
_cell.angle_beta   90.00
_cell.angle_gamma   90.00
#
_symmetry.space_group_name_H-M   'P 1'
#
loop_
_entity.id
_entity.type
_entity.pdbx_description
1 polymer ?
#
loop_
_entity_poly.entity_id
_entity_poly.type
_entity_poly.pdbx_seq_one_letter_code
_entity_poly.pdbx_strand_id
1 'polypeptide(L)'
;ACPSQCSCDQTTVDCRNKRFSSVPAGIPTDRQNLWLNNNQITKLEPGVFDRLTQLATLYLSNNQLSALPAGVFDKLPKLTHLVLHTNQLKSIPRGAFDNLKSLTHIWLYGNPWDCECSDILYLKNWIVQHASIVNPGNYGGVDNVKCSGTNTPVRAVTEASTSPSKCP
;
A
#
# COMPACT_ATOMS: atom_id res chain seq x y z
N ALA A 1 8.60 20.93 11.66
CA ALA A 1 10.03 20.60 11.78
C ALA A 1 10.26 19.19 11.22
N CYS A 2 11.45 18.89 10.70
CA CYS A 2 11.75 17.55 10.16
C CYS A 2 11.91 16.52 11.29
N PRO A 3 11.42 15.27 11.16
CA PRO A 3 11.70 14.21 12.13
C PRO A 3 13.21 13.97 12.25
N SER A 4 13.74 13.81 13.46
CA SER A 4 15.18 13.84 13.75
C SER A 4 16.02 12.78 13.01
N GLN A 5 15.42 11.64 12.68
CA GLN A 5 16.07 10.53 11.98
C GLN A 5 15.86 10.56 10.45
N CYS A 6 15.04 11.50 9.96
CA CYS A 6 14.75 11.69 8.55
C CYS A 6 15.50 12.92 8.01
N SER A 7 15.61 13.00 6.69
CA SER A 7 16.04 14.21 5.98
C SER A 7 14.84 14.86 5.33
N CYS A 8 14.79 16.19 5.29
CA CYS A 8 13.70 16.90 4.63
C CYS A 8 14.23 17.97 3.70
N ASP A 9 13.73 18.00 2.46
CA ASP A 9 13.83 19.14 1.55
C ASP A 9 12.48 19.86 1.46
N GLN A 10 12.31 20.83 0.56
CA GLN A 10 11.08 21.61 0.39
C GLN A 10 9.81 20.78 0.19
N THR A 11 9.90 19.63 -0.48
CA THR A 11 8.75 18.82 -0.89
C THR A 11 8.74 17.42 -0.30
N THR A 12 9.87 16.95 0.22
CA THR A 12 10.11 15.55 0.53
C THR A 12 10.53 15.35 1.97
N VAL A 13 9.98 14.31 2.59
CA VAL A 13 10.45 13.73 3.85
C VAL A 13 11.06 12.37 3.54
N ASP A 14 12.38 12.29 3.59
CA ASP A 14 13.14 11.07 3.35
C ASP A 14 13.47 10.33 4.65
N CYS A 15 12.76 9.23 4.88
CA CYS A 15 12.90 8.34 6.02
C CYS A 15 13.37 6.93 5.58
N ARG A 16 13.95 6.77 4.38
CA ARG A 16 14.39 5.47 3.85
C ARG A 16 15.60 4.91 4.59
N ASN A 17 15.72 3.58 4.67
CA ASN A 17 16.89 2.88 5.23
C ASN A 17 17.27 3.30 6.66
N LYS A 18 16.29 3.63 7.51
CA LYS A 18 16.52 4.07 8.90
C LYS A 18 16.21 3.00 9.95
N ARG A 19 15.83 1.79 9.52
CA ARG A 19 15.41 0.67 10.39
C ARG A 19 14.21 1.02 11.27
N PHE A 20 13.35 1.91 10.80
CA PHE A 20 12.12 2.25 11.53
C PHE A 20 11.23 1.01 11.70
N SER A 21 10.76 0.78 12.92
CA SER A 21 9.73 -0.23 13.23
C SER A 21 8.29 0.32 13.12
N SER A 22 8.15 1.65 13.04
CA SER A 22 6.88 2.38 12.92
C SER A 22 7.10 3.69 12.16
N VAL A 23 6.03 4.31 11.67
CA VAL A 23 6.10 5.62 11.03
C VAL A 23 6.55 6.67 12.06
N PRO A 24 7.58 7.49 11.79
CA PRO A 24 8.06 8.49 12.73
C PRO A 24 7.00 9.57 12.97
N ALA A 25 6.91 10.05 14.21
CA ALA A 25 6.03 11.17 14.56
C ALA A 25 6.55 12.50 13.99
N GLY A 26 5.65 13.49 13.90
CA GLY A 26 6.03 14.86 13.55
C GLY A 26 6.38 15.08 12.07
N ILE A 27 5.89 14.23 11.16
CA ILE A 27 6.01 14.43 9.72
C ILE A 27 5.34 15.77 9.34
N PRO A 28 6.06 16.71 8.69
CA PRO A 28 5.48 17.96 8.24
C PRO A 28 4.33 17.73 7.25
N THR A 29 3.22 18.43 7.46
CA THR A 29 1.95 18.24 6.72
C THR A 29 1.91 18.94 5.37
N ASP A 30 2.90 19.79 5.08
CA ASP A 30 3.04 20.61 3.87
C ASP A 30 3.81 19.91 2.74
N ARG A 31 4.29 18.68 2.98
CA ARG A 31 5.15 17.93 2.04
C ARG A 31 4.32 17.04 1.13
N GLN A 32 4.87 16.81 -0.05
CA GLN A 32 4.22 16.05 -1.13
C GLN A 32 4.76 14.63 -1.24
N ASN A 33 5.99 14.39 -0.80
CA ASN A 33 6.63 13.08 -0.91
C ASN A 33 7.01 12.56 0.48
N LEU A 34 6.60 11.33 0.79
CA LEU A 34 6.99 10.63 2.00
C LEU A 34 7.63 9.29 1.63
N TRP A 35 8.91 9.14 1.96
CA TRP A 35 9.69 7.95 1.66
C TRP A 35 9.97 7.15 2.92
N LEU A 36 9.24 6.06 3.11
CA LEU A 36 9.37 5.14 4.25
C LEU A 36 9.86 3.75 3.82
N ASN A 37 10.29 3.59 2.57
CA ASN A 37 10.74 2.31 2.04
C ASN A 37 12.05 1.83 2.67
N ASN A 38 12.28 0.51 2.59
CA ASN A 38 13.46 -0.17 3.15
C ASN A 38 13.60 0.05 4.66
N ASN A 39 12.53 -0.19 5.41
CA ASN A 39 12.50 -0.14 6.86
C ASN A 39 11.98 -1.49 7.41
N GLN A 40 11.62 -1.52 8.68
CA GLN A 40 11.14 -2.71 9.40
C GLN A 40 9.73 -2.45 9.94
N ILE A 41 8.95 -1.62 9.25
CA ILE A 41 7.61 -1.22 9.70
C ILE A 41 6.68 -2.43 9.55
N THR A 42 6.12 -2.87 10.67
CA THR A 42 5.23 -4.04 10.71
C THR A 42 3.76 -3.67 10.70
N LYS A 43 3.42 -2.47 11.19
CA LYS A 43 2.05 -1.97 11.32
C LYS A 43 2.00 -0.46 11.06
N LEU A 44 0.85 0.00 10.59
CA LEU A 44 0.50 1.41 10.52
C LEU A 44 -0.55 1.69 11.60
N GLU A 45 -0.42 2.80 12.29
CA GLU A 45 -1.44 3.25 13.22
C GLU A 45 -2.66 3.80 12.42
N PRO A 46 -3.90 3.58 12.90
CA PRO A 46 -5.07 4.22 12.30
C PRO A 46 -4.90 5.74 12.22
N GLY A 47 -5.21 6.31 11.05
CA GLY A 47 -5.11 7.75 10.81
C GLY A 47 -3.69 8.33 10.76
N VAL A 48 -2.65 7.49 10.69
CA VAL A 48 -1.24 7.94 10.67
C VAL A 48 -0.93 8.92 9.52
N PHE A 49 -1.69 8.87 8.42
CA PHE A 49 -1.51 9.77 7.28
C PHE A 49 -2.60 10.84 7.16
N ASP A 50 -3.55 10.93 8.10
CA ASP A 50 -4.76 11.75 7.94
C ASP A 50 -4.47 13.25 7.76
N ARG A 51 -3.39 13.72 8.39
CA ARG A 51 -2.98 15.13 8.33
C ARG A 51 -2.13 15.45 7.10
N LEU A 52 -1.66 14.44 6.36
CA LEU A 52 -0.72 14.58 5.26
C LEU A 52 -1.46 14.79 3.93
N THR A 53 -2.43 15.70 3.93
CA THR A 53 -3.37 15.94 2.81
C THR A 53 -2.73 16.43 1.52
N GLN A 54 -1.47 16.88 1.59
CA GLN A 54 -0.68 17.33 0.44
C GLN A 54 0.11 16.20 -0.24
N LEU A 55 0.10 14.98 0.31
CA LEU A 55 0.88 13.88 -0.26
C LEU A 55 0.44 13.54 -1.68
N ALA A 56 1.43 13.54 -2.57
CA ALA A 56 1.35 13.03 -3.93
C ALA A 56 2.02 11.65 -4.05
N THR A 57 3.08 11.39 -3.28
CA THR A 57 3.86 10.15 -3.34
C THR A 57 4.05 9.55 -1.96
N LEU A 58 3.68 8.27 -1.80
CA LEU A 58 3.90 7.50 -0.59
C LEU A 58 4.64 6.20 -0.90
N TYR A 59 5.88 6.08 -0.39
CA TYR A 59 6.67 4.86 -0.51
C TYR A 59 6.68 4.08 0.80
N LEU A 60 6.10 2.88 0.77
CA LEU A 60 6.05 1.92 1.89
C LEU A 60 6.66 0.57 1.52
N SER A 61 7.29 0.43 0.35
CA SER A 61 7.87 -0.83 -0.10
C SER A 61 9.05 -1.31 0.73
N ASN A 62 9.32 -2.62 0.66
CA ASN A 62 10.39 -3.27 1.42
C ASN A 62 10.27 -2.96 2.93
N ASN A 63 9.06 -3.19 3.45
CA ASN A 63 8.74 -3.19 4.88
C ASN A 63 8.17 -4.58 5.25
N GLN A 64 7.59 -4.69 6.43
CA GLN A 64 7.02 -5.93 6.97
C GLN A 64 5.53 -5.77 7.27
N LEU A 65 4.83 -4.88 6.54
CA LEU A 65 3.41 -4.60 6.77
C LEU A 65 2.60 -5.87 6.53
N SER A 66 1.93 -6.36 7.57
CA SER A 66 1.07 -7.56 7.49
C SER A 66 -0.39 -7.24 7.22
N ALA A 67 -0.83 -6.04 7.59
CA ALA A 67 -2.16 -5.53 7.36
C ALA A 67 -2.15 -3.99 7.23
N LEU A 68 -3.22 -3.44 6.67
CA LEU A 68 -3.49 -2.01 6.64
C LEU A 68 -4.70 -1.69 7.53
N PRO A 69 -4.68 -0.60 8.32
CA PRO A 69 -5.89 -0.12 8.96
C PRO A 69 -6.94 0.28 7.93
N ALA A 70 -8.21 0.06 8.24
CA ALA A 70 -9.31 0.58 7.45
C ALA A 70 -9.22 2.12 7.36
N GLY A 71 -9.41 2.67 6.16
CA GLY A 71 -9.39 4.12 5.92
C GLY A 71 -8.02 4.79 6.02
N VAL A 72 -6.91 4.05 6.14
CA VAL A 72 -5.55 4.63 6.33
C VAL A 72 -5.12 5.59 5.21
N PHE A 73 -5.78 5.53 4.04
CA PHE A 73 -5.50 6.42 2.90
C PHE A 73 -6.64 7.40 2.57
N ASP A 74 -7.71 7.44 3.38
CA ASP A 74 -8.94 8.19 3.04
C ASP A 74 -8.74 9.70 2.92
N LYS A 75 -7.74 10.25 3.61
CA LYS A 75 -7.43 11.69 3.61
C LYS A 75 -6.31 12.07 2.65
N LEU A 76 -6.02 11.23 1.66
CA LEU A 76 -4.97 11.46 0.66
C LEU A 76 -5.53 11.69 -0.75
N PRO A 77 -6.38 12.71 -0.98
CA PRO A 77 -7.05 12.91 -2.26
C PRO A 77 -6.09 13.27 -3.41
N LYS A 78 -4.90 13.79 -3.08
CA LYS A 78 -3.85 14.17 -4.04
C LYS A 78 -2.86 13.06 -4.37
N LEU A 79 -3.00 11.88 -3.75
CA LEU A 79 -2.02 10.81 -3.91
C LEU A 79 -2.07 10.28 -5.35
N THR A 80 -0.94 10.37 -6.04
CA THR A 80 -0.76 9.89 -7.42
C THR A 80 0.03 8.59 -7.46
N HIS A 81 0.94 8.39 -6.49
CA HIS A 81 1.83 7.23 -6.41
C HIS A 81 1.75 6.56 -5.03
N LEU A 82 1.35 5.29 -5.02
CA LEU A 82 1.32 4.46 -3.81
C LEU A 82 2.15 3.19 -4.02
N VAL A 83 3.22 3.04 -3.25
CA VAL A 83 4.17 1.92 -3.41
C VAL A 83 4.12 1.01 -2.20
N LEU A 84 3.47 -0.15 -2.35
CA LEU A 84 3.25 -1.15 -1.30
C LEU A 84 3.94 -2.49 -1.58
N HIS A 85 4.66 -2.62 -2.69
CA HIS A 85 5.31 -3.87 -3.08
C HIS A 85 6.34 -4.35 -2.05
N THR A 86 6.64 -5.65 -2.04
CA THR A 86 7.59 -6.26 -1.10
C THR A 86 7.23 -5.95 0.36
N ASN A 87 6.04 -6.38 0.78
CA ASN A 87 5.55 -6.34 2.16
C ASN A 87 4.99 -7.75 2.52
N GLN A 88 4.25 -7.87 3.62
CA GLN A 88 3.64 -9.12 4.09
C GLN A 88 2.11 -9.07 4.03
N LEU A 89 1.55 -8.23 3.15
CA LEU A 89 0.11 -8.03 3.04
C LEU A 89 -0.57 -9.28 2.48
N LYS A 90 -1.61 -9.75 3.18
CA LYS A 90 -2.44 -10.87 2.76
C LYS A 90 -3.73 -10.44 2.06
N SER A 91 -4.28 -9.30 2.45
CA SER A 91 -5.47 -8.70 1.84
C SER A 91 -5.39 -7.17 1.95
N ILE A 92 -6.35 -6.48 1.33
CA ILE A 92 -6.53 -5.04 1.47
C ILE A 92 -7.91 -4.81 2.08
N PRO A 93 -8.05 -3.96 3.12
CA PRO A 93 -9.35 -3.63 3.69
C PRO A 93 -10.29 -3.10 2.62
N ARG A 94 -11.56 -3.51 2.70
CA ARG A 94 -12.59 -3.05 1.75
C ARG A 94 -12.63 -1.52 1.74
N GLY A 95 -12.54 -0.96 0.55
CA GLY A 95 -12.62 0.48 0.31
C GLY A 95 -11.32 1.26 0.52
N ALA A 96 -10.21 0.62 0.88
CA ALA A 96 -8.96 1.30 1.22
C ALA A 96 -8.40 2.22 0.11
N PHE A 97 -8.77 1.98 -1.15
CA PHE A 97 -8.32 2.77 -2.30
C PHE A 97 -9.42 3.66 -2.90
N ASP A 98 -10.65 3.63 -2.37
CA ASP A 98 -11.81 4.23 -3.02
C ASP A 98 -11.73 5.77 -3.07
N ASN A 99 -11.04 6.37 -2.08
CA ASN A 99 -10.85 7.83 -1.99
C ASN A 99 -9.60 8.34 -2.73
N LEU A 100 -8.78 7.45 -3.30
CA LEU A 100 -7.55 7.80 -4.03
C LEU A 100 -7.85 8.24 -5.46
N LYS A 101 -8.62 9.33 -5.63
CA LYS A 101 -9.15 9.78 -6.92
C LYS A 101 -8.08 10.26 -7.91
N SER A 102 -6.90 10.64 -7.42
CA SER A 102 -5.78 11.11 -8.24
C SER A 102 -4.76 9.99 -8.56
N LEU A 103 -5.02 8.75 -8.16
CA LEU A 103 -4.03 7.68 -8.26
C LEU A 103 -3.75 7.31 -9.71
N THR A 104 -2.47 7.30 -10.07
CA THR A 104 -2.00 6.96 -11.43
C THR A 104 -1.03 5.80 -11.43
N HIS A 105 -0.40 5.50 -10.30
CA HIS A 105 0.55 4.41 -10.17
C HIS A 105 0.40 3.74 -8.80
N ILE A 106 0.23 2.42 -8.82
CA ILE A 106 0.24 1.59 -7.63
C ILE A 106 1.08 0.34 -7.84
N TRP A 107 1.92 0.01 -6.87
CA TRP A 107 2.74 -1.21 -6.91
C TRP A 107 2.40 -2.14 -5.75
N LEU A 108 1.99 -3.36 -6.08
CA LEU A 108 1.42 -4.34 -5.16
C LEU A 108 2.12 -5.71 -5.20
N TYR A 109 3.03 -5.92 -6.16
CA TYR A 109 3.76 -7.18 -6.33
C TYR A 109 4.60 -7.55 -5.10
N GLY A 110 5.02 -8.80 -4.99
CA GLY A 110 5.87 -9.24 -3.88
C GLY A 110 5.18 -9.17 -2.50
N ASN A 111 3.86 -9.33 -2.46
CA ASN A 111 3.09 -9.53 -1.23
C ASN A 111 2.48 -10.94 -1.25
N PRO A 112 2.39 -11.63 -0.10
CA PRO A 112 1.82 -12.97 -0.01
C PRO A 112 0.28 -12.92 0.04
N TRP A 113 -0.36 -12.48 -1.05
CA TRP A 113 -1.82 -12.34 -1.12
C TRP A 113 -2.53 -13.66 -0.83
N ASP A 114 -3.42 -13.66 0.17
CA ASP A 114 -4.20 -14.83 0.58
C ASP A 114 -5.45 -14.91 -0.28
N CYS A 115 -5.41 -15.79 -1.28
CA CYS A 115 -6.50 -15.98 -2.22
C CYS A 115 -7.55 -17.02 -1.78
N GLU A 116 -7.38 -17.62 -0.60
CA GLU A 116 -8.41 -18.50 -0.04
C GLU A 116 -9.39 -17.75 0.87
N CYS A 117 -8.92 -16.68 1.52
CA CYS A 117 -9.76 -15.77 2.29
C CYS A 117 -10.62 -14.87 1.38
N SER A 118 -11.90 -14.67 1.74
CA SER A 118 -12.84 -13.83 0.96
C SER A 118 -12.49 -12.33 0.94
N ASP A 119 -11.66 -11.84 1.87
CA ASP A 119 -11.23 -10.43 1.89
C ASP A 119 -10.44 -10.04 0.64
N ILE A 120 -9.87 -11.02 -0.07
CA ILE A 120 -9.15 -10.77 -1.33
C ILE A 120 -10.05 -10.20 -2.43
N LEU A 121 -11.36 -10.41 -2.35
CA LEU A 121 -12.31 -10.03 -3.41
C LEU A 121 -12.34 -8.53 -3.67
N TYR A 122 -12.12 -7.70 -2.64
CA TYR A 122 -11.96 -6.26 -2.83
C TYR A 122 -10.78 -5.96 -3.75
N LEU A 123 -9.60 -6.48 -3.40
CA LEU A 123 -8.38 -6.26 -4.18
C LEU A 123 -8.54 -6.81 -5.61
N LYS A 124 -9.05 -8.04 -5.75
CA LYS A 124 -9.29 -8.68 -7.05
C LYS A 124 -10.17 -7.81 -7.96
N ASN A 125 -11.27 -7.28 -7.45
CA ASN A 125 -12.17 -6.45 -8.25
C ASN A 125 -11.54 -5.09 -8.57
N TRP A 126 -10.86 -4.48 -7.60
CA TRP A 126 -10.23 -3.19 -7.78
C TRP A 126 -9.12 -3.22 -8.84
N ILE A 127 -8.22 -4.21 -8.81
CA ILE A 127 -7.11 -4.30 -9.78
C ILE A 127 -7.60 -4.59 -11.21
N VAL A 128 -8.74 -5.27 -11.36
CA VAL A 128 -9.36 -5.51 -12.67
C VAL A 128 -9.91 -4.21 -13.26
N GLN A 129 -10.55 -3.38 -12.44
CA GLN A 129 -11.11 -2.09 -12.87
C GLN A 129 -10.02 -1.03 -13.15
N HIS A 130 -8.87 -1.14 -12.47
CA HIS A 130 -7.79 -0.15 -12.53
C HIS A 130 -6.51 -0.72 -13.19
N ALA A 131 -6.68 -1.63 -14.16
CA ALA A 131 -5.58 -2.43 -14.69
C ALA A 131 -4.40 -1.62 -15.24
N SER A 132 -4.65 -0.45 -15.83
CA SER A 132 -3.62 0.40 -16.45
C SER A 132 -2.66 1.05 -15.44
N ILE A 133 -3.06 1.20 -14.18
CA ILE A 133 -2.26 1.88 -13.14
C ILE A 133 -1.59 0.90 -12.18
N VAL A 134 -1.90 -0.40 -12.26
CA VAL A 134 -1.38 -1.45 -11.38
C VAL A 134 -0.09 -2.02 -11.94
N ASN A 135 0.99 -1.94 -11.16
CA ASN A 135 2.34 -2.36 -11.52
C ASN A 135 2.74 -1.96 -12.96
N PRO A 136 2.63 -0.66 -13.33
CA PRO A 136 2.77 -0.21 -14.72
C PRO A 136 4.21 -0.34 -15.25
N GLY A 137 4.44 -0.18 -16.55
CA GLY A 137 5.77 -0.35 -17.16
C GLY A 137 6.25 -1.80 -17.12
N ASN A 138 7.51 -2.03 -16.75
CA ASN A 138 8.12 -3.36 -16.77
C ASN A 138 7.86 -4.20 -15.51
N TYR A 139 6.89 -3.81 -14.66
CA TYR A 139 6.59 -4.50 -13.40
C TYR A 139 5.48 -5.57 -13.52
N GLY A 140 5.10 -5.94 -14.74
CA GLY A 140 4.22 -7.09 -15.02
C GLY A 140 2.72 -6.85 -14.86
N GLY A 141 2.29 -5.61 -14.62
CA GLY A 141 0.88 -5.24 -14.61
C GLY A 141 0.06 -5.96 -13.53
N VAL A 142 -1.24 -6.11 -13.79
CA VAL A 142 -2.18 -6.80 -12.90
C VAL A 142 -1.78 -8.25 -12.64
N ASP A 143 -1.14 -8.93 -13.60
CA ASP A 143 -0.73 -10.33 -13.46
C ASP A 143 0.41 -10.56 -12.47
N ASN A 144 1.11 -9.49 -12.10
CA ASN A 144 2.14 -9.57 -11.08
C ASN A 144 1.61 -9.34 -9.64
N VAL A 145 0.29 -9.23 -9.48
CA VAL A 145 -0.38 -9.37 -8.18
C VAL A 145 -0.74 -10.84 -8.03
N LYS A 146 0.07 -11.61 -7.29
CA LYS A 146 0.01 -13.08 -7.28
C LYS A 146 -0.43 -13.65 -5.94
N CYS A 147 -1.26 -14.68 -5.98
CA CYS A 147 -1.66 -15.47 -4.83
C CYS A 147 -0.45 -16.18 -4.20
N SER A 148 -0.39 -16.17 -2.87
CA SER A 148 0.57 -16.95 -2.11
C SER A 148 0.40 -18.45 -2.35
N GLY A 149 1.50 -19.20 -2.40
CA GLY A 149 1.51 -20.64 -2.64
C GLY A 149 1.33 -21.03 -4.11
N THR A 150 0.24 -20.59 -4.77
CA THR A 150 -0.08 -21.00 -6.15
C THR A 150 0.63 -20.16 -7.21
N ASN A 151 1.07 -18.93 -6.87
CA ASN A 151 1.58 -17.92 -7.82
C ASN A 151 0.62 -17.57 -8.97
N THR A 152 -0.67 -17.92 -8.86
CA THR A 152 -1.68 -17.52 -9.85
C THR A 152 -2.05 -16.05 -9.68
N PRO A 153 -2.42 -15.32 -10.74
CA PRO A 153 -2.85 -13.93 -10.61
C PRO A 153 -4.09 -13.78 -9.72
N VAL A 154 -4.07 -12.80 -8.81
CA VAL A 154 -5.22 -12.46 -7.95
C VAL A 154 -6.46 -12.13 -8.77
N ARG A 155 -6.29 -11.53 -9.96
CA ARG A 155 -7.41 -11.23 -10.87
C ARG A 155 -8.18 -12.46 -11.36
N ALA A 156 -7.59 -13.65 -11.27
CA ALA A 156 -8.21 -14.91 -11.69
C ALA A 156 -9.01 -15.58 -10.56
N VAL A 157 -8.99 -15.04 -9.33
CA VAL A 157 -9.74 -15.57 -8.19
C VAL A 157 -11.24 -15.40 -8.42
N THR A 158 -12.00 -16.45 -8.11
CA THR A 158 -13.46 -16.47 -8.17
C THR A 158 -14.05 -16.42 -6.76
N GLU A 159 -15.28 -15.94 -6.61
CA GLU A 159 -15.95 -15.94 -5.30
C GLU A 159 -16.07 -17.35 -4.72
N ALA A 160 -16.39 -18.33 -5.57
CA ALA A 160 -16.53 -19.74 -5.19
C ALA A 160 -15.22 -20.39 -4.70
N SER A 161 -14.05 -19.86 -5.09
CA SER A 161 -12.75 -20.34 -4.60
C SER A 161 -12.33 -19.75 -3.24
N THR A 162 -13.11 -18.80 -2.70
CA THR A 162 -12.82 -18.12 -1.44
C THR A 162 -13.81 -18.48 -0.34
N SER A 163 -13.44 -18.30 0.93
CA SER A 163 -14.37 -18.43 2.06
C SER A 163 -14.02 -17.46 3.21
N PRO A 164 -15.01 -16.84 3.87
CA PRO A 164 -14.80 -16.09 5.10
C PRO A 164 -14.21 -16.95 6.23
N SER A 165 -14.51 -18.25 6.25
CA SER A 165 -14.00 -19.18 7.27
C SER A 165 -12.49 -19.46 7.16
N LYS A 166 -11.87 -19.04 6.06
CA LYS A 166 -10.43 -19.18 5.80
C LYS A 166 -9.65 -17.88 6.05
N CYS A 167 -10.33 -16.84 6.52
CA CYS A 167 -9.70 -15.57 6.88
C CYS A 167 -9.10 -15.64 8.30
N PRO A 168 -8.00 -14.92 8.55
CA PRO A 168 -7.35 -14.84 9.86
C PRO A 168 -8.17 -14.07 10.91
#